data_AF-A0A1G7ENX9-F1
#
_entry.id   AF-A0A1G7ENX9-F1
#
_cell.length_a   1.000
_cell.length_b   1.000
_cell.length_c   1.000
_cell.angle_alpha   90.00
_cell.angle_beta   90.00
_cell.angle_gamma   90.00
#
_symmetry.space_group_name_H-M   'P 1'
#
loop_
_entity.id
_entity.type
_entity.pdbx_description
1 polymer ?
#
loop_
_entity_poly.entity_id
_entity_poly.type
_entity_poly.pdbx_seq_one_letter_code
_entity_poly.pdbx_strand_id
1 'polypeptide(L)'
;MNIKEFIGNIKTTIESTEFNERLKITLLNFPNQKHESHIRNTLVELYNKQKNTNQRAFAEHPRYKNKATKKRATIDFSICTNEITDFTMELKYNFPKDILKFCAKGNLNKDFINRIYNENGQKVDAFLQIVCETNKSYFSSLEKKWNLNSLSQFQLKDDKINWKNTLIDELKNAEKTVENSKHELLGKQTIKTDALPAEYYFYIIYRK
;
A
#
# COMPACT_ATOMS: atom_id res chain seq x y z
N MET A 1 -13.90 2.54 -16.86
CA MET A 1 -12.74 3.48 -16.84
C MET A 1 -11.47 2.69 -17.20
N ASN A 2 -10.47 3.29 -17.84
CA ASN A 2 -9.22 2.57 -18.19
C ASN A 2 -8.25 2.51 -16.98
N ILE A 3 -7.52 1.41 -16.82
CA ILE A 3 -6.51 1.21 -15.76
C ILE A 3 -5.52 2.39 -15.63
N LYS A 4 -5.06 2.98 -16.73
CA LYS A 4 -4.13 4.12 -16.71
C LYS A 4 -4.75 5.34 -16.02
N GLU A 5 -6.04 5.59 -16.25
CA GLU A 5 -6.77 6.67 -15.61
C GLU A 5 -6.91 6.43 -14.11
N PHE A 6 -7.21 5.19 -13.70
CA PHE A 6 -7.25 4.80 -12.29
C PHE A 6 -5.91 5.04 -11.59
N ILE A 7 -4.83 4.53 -12.17
CA ILE A 7 -3.49 4.67 -11.62
C ILE A 7 -3.10 6.15 -11.53
N GLY A 8 -3.44 6.95 -12.56
CA GLY A 8 -3.27 8.40 -12.55
C GLY A 8 -4.01 9.08 -11.40
N ASN A 9 -5.29 8.75 -11.17
CA ASN A 9 -6.09 9.30 -10.08
C ASN A 9 -5.53 8.94 -8.69
N ILE A 10 -5.10 7.69 -8.50
CA ILE A 10 -4.46 7.26 -7.24
C ILE A 10 -3.15 8.00 -7.02
N LYS A 11 -2.33 8.16 -8.07
CA LYS A 11 -1.10 8.95 -8.02
C LYS A 11 -1.38 10.40 -7.61
N THR A 12 -2.33 11.08 -8.26
CA THR A 12 -2.71 12.45 -7.90
C THR A 12 -3.16 12.57 -6.45
N THR A 13 -3.91 11.58 -5.95
CA THR A 13 -4.32 11.53 -4.55
C THR A 13 -3.11 11.41 -3.64
N ILE A 14 -2.22 10.44 -3.91
CA ILE A 14 -0.99 10.20 -3.12
C ILE A 14 -0.08 11.43 -3.11
N GLU A 15 0.06 12.15 -4.22
CA GLU A 15 0.94 13.31 -4.36
C GLU A 15 0.36 14.60 -3.76
N SER A 16 -0.91 14.61 -3.36
CA SER A 16 -1.58 15.80 -2.84
C SER A 16 -1.06 16.25 -1.47
N THR A 17 -1.10 17.55 -1.22
CA THR A 17 -0.77 18.15 0.09
C THR A 17 -1.67 17.62 1.20
N GLU A 18 -2.98 17.50 0.93
CA GLU A 18 -3.95 16.98 1.92
C GLU A 18 -3.61 15.54 2.33
N PHE A 19 -3.18 14.69 1.39
CA PHE A 19 -2.72 13.34 1.71
C PHE A 19 -1.45 13.35 2.57
N ASN A 20 -0.48 14.23 2.28
CA ASN A 20 0.72 14.39 3.11
C ASN A 20 0.37 14.80 4.55
N GLU A 21 -0.56 15.75 4.73
CA GLU A 21 -1.00 16.20 6.05
C GLU A 21 -1.69 15.07 6.83
N ARG A 22 -2.52 14.26 6.18
CA ARG A 22 -3.15 13.07 6.79
C ARG A 22 -2.15 11.98 7.16
N LEU A 23 -1.12 11.76 6.32
CA LEU A 23 0.00 10.87 6.66
C LEU A 23 0.77 11.37 7.88
N LYS A 24 1.03 12.69 7.97
CA LYS A 24 1.68 13.30 9.12
C LYS A 24 0.88 13.07 10.41
N ILE A 25 -0.43 13.30 10.38
CA ILE A 25 -1.31 13.04 11.53
C ILE A 25 -1.26 11.56 11.91
N THR A 26 -1.36 10.66 10.93
CA THR A 26 -1.30 9.21 11.17
C THR A 26 0.02 8.82 11.84
N LEU A 27 1.15 9.27 11.30
CA LEU A 27 2.48 8.96 11.81
C LEU A 27 2.69 9.44 13.25
N LEU A 28 2.22 10.64 13.58
CA LEU A 28 2.39 11.21 14.92
C LEU A 28 1.53 10.51 15.98
N ASN A 29 0.39 9.92 15.59
CA ASN A 29 -0.53 9.26 16.52
C ASN A 29 -0.31 7.75 16.63
N PHE A 30 0.17 7.08 15.57
CA PHE A 30 0.31 5.63 15.51
C PHE A 30 1.73 5.14 15.17
N PRO A 31 2.81 5.74 15.69
CA PRO A 31 4.18 5.47 15.24
C PRO A 31 4.62 4.00 15.43
N ASN A 32 3.88 3.24 16.24
CA ASN A 32 4.13 1.84 16.55
C ASN A 32 3.27 0.83 15.77
N GLN A 33 2.31 1.30 14.97
CA GLN A 33 1.40 0.44 14.22
C GLN A 33 1.72 0.45 12.72
N LYS A 34 1.26 -0.58 12.02
CA LYS A 34 1.23 -0.54 10.56
C LYS A 34 0.12 0.40 10.12
N HIS A 35 0.44 1.39 9.30
CA HIS A 35 -0.51 2.45 8.91
C HIS A 35 -1.45 2.06 7.76
N GLU A 36 -1.47 0.79 7.36
CA GLU A 36 -2.17 0.30 6.16
C GLU A 36 -3.65 0.72 6.11
N SER A 37 -4.40 0.48 7.19
CA SER A 37 -5.82 0.84 7.28
C SER A 37 -6.07 2.35 7.25
N HIS A 38 -5.23 3.15 7.92
CA HIS A 38 -5.33 4.60 7.92
C HIS A 38 -5.03 5.19 6.53
N ILE A 39 -4.00 4.68 5.86
CA ILE A 39 -3.63 5.10 4.51
C ILE A 39 -4.73 4.73 3.52
N ARG A 40 -5.25 3.49 3.60
CA ARG A 40 -6.39 3.04 2.80
C ARG A 40 -7.59 3.96 2.97
N ASN A 41 -8.00 4.25 4.20
CA ASN A 41 -9.15 5.09 4.47
C ASN A 41 -8.92 6.53 3.95
N THR A 42 -7.71 7.06 4.10
CA THR A 42 -7.33 8.36 3.54
C THR A 42 -7.45 8.37 2.01
N LEU A 43 -6.98 7.31 1.33
CA LEU A 43 -7.14 7.17 -0.12
C LEU A 43 -8.62 7.15 -0.53
N VAL A 44 -9.46 6.41 0.19
CA VAL A 44 -10.91 6.36 -0.06
C VAL A 44 -11.57 7.73 0.10
N GLU A 45 -11.30 8.42 1.20
CA GLU A 45 -11.86 9.74 1.49
C GLU A 45 -11.48 10.76 0.41
N LEU A 46 -10.18 10.86 0.10
CA LEU A 46 -9.69 11.85 -0.86
C LEU A 46 -10.08 11.52 -2.29
N TYR A 47 -10.07 10.24 -2.69
CA TYR A 47 -10.56 9.83 -4.00
C TYR A 47 -12.03 10.23 -4.18
N ASN A 48 -12.87 9.94 -3.17
CA ASN A 48 -14.30 10.26 -3.22
C ASN A 48 -14.59 11.78 -3.18
N LYS A 49 -13.73 12.58 -2.54
CA LYS A 49 -13.85 14.06 -2.54
C LYS A 49 -13.61 14.66 -3.94
N GLN A 50 -12.82 13.99 -4.77
CA GLN A 50 -12.43 14.47 -6.10
C GLN A 50 -13.37 14.03 -7.24
N LYS A 51 -14.34 13.14 -6.99
CA LYS A 51 -15.12 12.48 -8.04
C LYS A 51 -16.63 12.63 -7.88
N ASN A 52 -17.32 12.63 -9.03
CA ASN A 52 -18.77 12.74 -9.13
C ASN A 52 -19.48 11.46 -8.68
N THR A 53 -20.79 11.56 -8.46
CA THR A 53 -21.69 10.54 -7.88
C THR A 53 -21.68 9.15 -8.53
N ASN A 54 -21.11 8.99 -9.74
CA ASN A 54 -21.19 7.75 -10.53
C ASN A 54 -20.05 6.77 -10.26
N GLN A 55 -19.01 7.18 -9.52
CA GLN A 55 -17.89 6.35 -9.11
C GLN A 55 -17.59 6.57 -7.64
N ARG A 56 -17.42 5.48 -6.90
CA ARG A 56 -17.13 5.56 -5.47
C ARG A 56 -16.06 4.57 -5.07
N ALA A 57 -15.06 5.06 -4.36
CA ALA A 57 -14.08 4.24 -3.69
C ALA A 57 -14.67 3.67 -2.39
N PHE A 58 -14.35 2.41 -2.13
CA PHE A 58 -14.74 1.67 -0.94
C PHE A 58 -13.52 1.01 -0.30
N ALA A 59 -13.52 0.97 1.03
CA ALA A 59 -12.62 0.13 1.78
C ALA A 59 -13.26 -1.24 2.00
N GLU A 60 -12.47 -2.31 2.00
CA GLU A 60 -12.89 -3.67 2.38
C GLU A 60 -14.09 -4.20 1.57
N HIS A 61 -14.08 -3.90 0.26
CA HIS A 61 -15.11 -4.24 -0.71
C HIS A 61 -14.45 -4.66 -2.04
N PRO A 62 -15.00 -5.62 -2.80
CA PRO A 62 -16.18 -6.42 -2.49
C PRO A 62 -15.93 -7.42 -1.37
N ARG A 63 -17.00 -7.75 -0.63
CA ARG A 63 -17.01 -8.87 0.30
C ARG A 63 -17.51 -10.08 -0.44
N TYR A 64 -16.67 -11.09 -0.61
CA TYR A 64 -17.04 -12.31 -1.31
C TYR A 64 -16.69 -13.55 -0.50
N LYS A 65 -17.40 -14.65 -0.74
CA LYS A 65 -17.06 -15.95 -0.16
C LYS A 65 -16.11 -16.65 -1.11
N ASN A 66 -14.86 -16.83 -0.70
CA ASN A 66 -13.89 -17.55 -1.50
C ASN A 66 -14.36 -19.00 -1.69
N LYS A 67 -14.57 -19.44 -2.94
CA LYS A 67 -15.15 -20.76 -3.23
C LYS A 67 -14.29 -21.92 -2.71
N ALA A 68 -12.97 -21.77 -2.77
CA ALA A 68 -12.00 -22.78 -2.37
C ALA A 68 -11.86 -22.89 -0.84
N THR A 69 -11.72 -21.76 -0.13
CA THR A 69 -11.49 -21.76 1.33
C THR A 69 -12.77 -21.62 2.15
N LYS A 70 -13.90 -21.29 1.50
CA LYS A 70 -15.19 -20.93 2.11
C LYS A 70 -15.15 -19.73 3.07
N LYS A 71 -13.98 -19.09 3.24
CA LYS A 71 -13.80 -17.90 4.08
C LYS A 71 -14.35 -16.66 3.38
N ARG A 72 -14.86 -15.71 4.16
CA ARG A 72 -15.14 -14.36 3.68
C ARG A 72 -13.81 -13.67 3.39
N ALA A 73 -13.71 -13.06 2.23
CA ALA A 73 -12.57 -12.28 1.81
C ALA A 73 -13.05 -10.90 1.36
N THR A 74 -12.20 -9.90 1.58
CA THR A 74 -12.42 -8.51 1.21
C THR A 74 -11.20 -8.02 0.44
N ILE A 75 -11.40 -7.08 -0.48
CA ILE A 75 -10.29 -6.32 -1.08
C ILE A 75 -10.10 -5.03 -0.31
N ASP A 76 -8.86 -4.66 -0.03
CA ASP A 76 -8.56 -3.47 0.76
C ASP A 76 -9.17 -2.21 0.14
N PHE A 77 -8.96 -1.98 -1.15
CA PHE A 77 -9.49 -0.82 -1.86
C PHE A 77 -10.18 -1.25 -3.16
N SER A 78 -11.38 -0.74 -3.40
CA SER A 78 -12.04 -0.87 -4.71
C SER A 78 -12.69 0.43 -5.14
N ILE A 79 -12.92 0.56 -6.43
CA ILE A 79 -13.77 1.59 -7.00
C ILE A 79 -14.93 0.89 -7.70
N CYS A 80 -16.14 1.31 -7.37
CA CYS A 80 -17.35 0.79 -7.98
C CYS A 80 -18.07 1.90 -8.73
N THR A 81 -18.63 1.53 -9.88
CA THR A 81 -19.72 2.26 -10.51
C THR A 81 -21.05 1.72 -9.99
N ASN A 82 -22.18 2.33 -10.36
CA ASN A 82 -23.51 1.98 -9.83
C ASN A 82 -23.86 0.48 -9.91
N GLU A 83 -23.23 -0.31 -10.78
CA GLU A 83 -23.61 -1.70 -11.02
C GLU A 83 -22.45 -2.71 -10.90
N ILE A 84 -21.18 -2.29 -10.94
CA ILE A 84 -20.03 -3.21 -10.97
C ILE A 84 -18.82 -2.66 -10.19
N THR A 85 -17.93 -3.58 -9.79
CA THR A 85 -16.60 -3.24 -9.30
C THR A 85 -15.69 -3.02 -10.51
N ASP A 86 -15.29 -1.77 -10.76
CA ASP A 86 -14.47 -1.39 -11.92
C ASP A 86 -12.98 -1.61 -11.69
N PHE A 87 -12.53 -1.49 -10.43
CA PHE A 87 -11.13 -1.58 -10.06
C PHE A 87 -10.96 -2.08 -8.64
N THR A 88 -9.94 -2.90 -8.42
CA THR A 88 -9.60 -3.53 -7.15
C THR A 88 -8.10 -3.46 -6.88
N MET A 89 -7.73 -3.17 -5.65
CA MET A 89 -6.33 -3.03 -5.24
C MET A 89 -6.15 -3.53 -3.80
N GLU A 90 -5.17 -4.42 -3.61
CA GLU A 90 -4.68 -4.75 -2.27
C GLU A 90 -3.58 -3.78 -1.86
N LEU A 91 -3.46 -3.53 -0.55
CA LEU A 91 -2.45 -2.65 0.01
C LEU A 91 -1.51 -3.45 0.91
N LYS A 92 -0.24 -3.04 0.95
CA LYS A 92 0.69 -3.58 1.93
C LYS A 92 1.57 -2.52 2.53
N TYR A 93 1.58 -2.42 3.85
CA TYR A 93 2.50 -1.57 4.59
C TYR A 93 3.68 -2.37 5.16
N ASN A 94 4.88 -1.86 4.92
CA ASN A 94 6.12 -2.42 5.44
C ASN A 94 7.10 -1.34 5.91
N PHE A 95 7.92 -1.72 6.88
CA PHE A 95 9.16 -1.01 7.13
C PHE A 95 10.27 -1.55 6.21
N PRO A 96 11.35 -0.79 5.97
CA PRO A 96 12.45 -1.20 5.10
C PRO A 96 13.03 -2.59 5.40
N LYS A 97 13.17 -2.98 6.68
CA LYS A 97 13.71 -4.31 7.01
C LYS A 97 12.73 -5.44 6.68
N ASP A 98 11.42 -5.19 6.71
CA ASP A 98 10.43 -6.18 6.31
C ASP A 98 10.55 -6.51 4.81
N ILE A 99 10.96 -5.53 4.00
CA ILE A 99 11.18 -5.71 2.56
C ILE A 99 12.31 -6.71 2.28
N LEU A 100 13.29 -6.85 3.16
CA LEU A 100 14.35 -7.86 2.98
C LEU A 100 13.82 -9.30 3.06
N LYS A 101 12.65 -9.49 3.65
CA LYS A 101 11.92 -10.77 3.70
C LYS A 101 10.75 -10.79 2.72
N PHE A 102 10.55 -9.71 1.97
CA PHE A 102 9.52 -9.63 0.96
C PHE A 102 9.92 -10.53 -0.20
N CYS A 103 9.02 -11.42 -0.59
CA CYS A 103 9.24 -12.36 -1.66
C CYS A 103 7.97 -12.44 -2.51
N ALA A 104 8.13 -12.41 -3.82
CA ALA A 104 7.07 -12.53 -4.79
C ALA A 104 6.29 -13.84 -4.60
N LYS A 105 6.96 -14.93 -4.21
CA LYS A 105 6.33 -16.23 -3.93
C LYS A 105 5.42 -16.20 -2.69
N GLY A 106 5.59 -15.23 -1.80
CA GLY A 106 4.80 -15.05 -0.58
C GLY A 106 3.71 -14.00 -0.75
N ASN A 107 4.05 -12.74 -0.46
CA ASN A 107 3.09 -11.63 -0.36
C ASN A 107 2.44 -11.32 -1.72
N LEU A 108 3.24 -11.08 -2.77
CA LEU A 108 2.68 -10.81 -4.10
C LEU A 108 1.88 -11.99 -4.63
N ASN A 109 2.30 -13.23 -4.35
CA ASN A 109 1.56 -14.39 -4.78
C ASN A 109 0.13 -14.40 -4.22
N LYS A 110 0.02 -14.21 -2.90
CA LYS A 110 -1.24 -14.23 -2.18
C LYS A 110 -2.10 -13.00 -2.48
N ASP A 111 -1.50 -11.82 -2.53
CA ASP A 111 -2.19 -10.53 -2.51
C ASP A 111 -2.27 -9.88 -3.91
N PHE A 112 -1.60 -10.43 -4.94
CA PHE A 112 -1.67 -9.93 -6.31
C PHE A 112 -1.79 -11.04 -7.38
N ILE A 113 -0.79 -11.91 -7.53
CA ILE A 113 -0.68 -12.86 -8.65
C ILE A 113 -1.88 -13.81 -8.68
N ASN A 114 -2.13 -14.48 -7.56
CA ASN A 114 -3.21 -15.45 -7.42
C ASN A 114 -4.45 -14.89 -6.72
N ARG A 115 -4.42 -13.62 -6.31
CA ARG A 115 -5.51 -12.99 -5.55
C ARG A 115 -6.76 -12.86 -6.41
N ILE A 116 -7.81 -13.58 -6.02
CA ILE A 116 -9.14 -13.48 -6.60
C ILE A 116 -9.95 -12.46 -5.76
N TYR A 117 -10.89 -11.73 -6.36
CA TYR A 117 -11.76 -10.79 -5.65
C TYR A 117 -13.26 -11.13 -5.72
N ASN A 118 -13.67 -12.13 -6.49
CA ASN A 118 -15.06 -12.56 -6.55
C ASN A 118 -15.25 -14.04 -6.86
N GLU A 119 -16.50 -14.48 -6.86
CA GLU A 119 -16.87 -15.87 -7.07
C GLU A 119 -16.66 -16.38 -8.49
N ASN A 120 -16.50 -15.48 -9.46
CA ASN A 120 -16.22 -15.81 -10.86
C ASN A 120 -14.73 -16.02 -11.13
N GLY A 121 -13.88 -15.88 -10.09
CA GLY A 121 -12.45 -16.11 -10.21
C GLY A 121 -11.67 -14.91 -10.75
N GLN A 122 -12.29 -13.72 -10.83
CA GLN A 122 -11.61 -12.51 -11.29
C GLN A 122 -10.46 -12.14 -10.36
N LYS A 123 -9.29 -11.84 -10.94
CA LYS A 123 -8.09 -11.46 -10.21
C LYS A 123 -8.12 -9.98 -9.84
N VAL A 124 -7.50 -9.62 -8.72
CA VAL A 124 -7.34 -8.21 -8.32
C VAL A 124 -6.65 -7.40 -9.42
N ASP A 125 -6.94 -6.12 -9.58
CA ASP A 125 -6.35 -5.33 -10.67
C ASP A 125 -4.94 -4.83 -10.32
N ALA A 126 -4.73 -4.46 -9.06
CA ALA A 126 -3.47 -3.87 -8.60
C ALA A 126 -3.04 -4.32 -7.18
N PHE A 127 -1.78 -4.08 -6.87
CA PHE A 127 -1.21 -4.20 -5.53
C PHE A 127 -0.31 -3.00 -5.25
N LEU A 128 -0.58 -2.29 -4.15
CA LEU A 128 0.15 -1.10 -3.71
C LEU A 128 1.04 -1.44 -2.51
N GLN A 129 2.35 -1.50 -2.76
CA GLN A 129 3.35 -1.58 -1.71
C GLN A 129 3.70 -0.19 -1.17
N ILE A 130 3.50 -0.02 0.12
CA ILE A 130 3.84 1.17 0.89
C ILE A 130 5.06 0.83 1.76
N VAL A 131 6.11 1.63 1.65
CA VAL A 131 7.29 1.51 2.52
C VAL A 131 7.52 2.82 3.26
N CYS A 132 7.52 2.76 4.60
CA CYS A 132 7.81 3.91 5.45
C CYS A 132 9.23 3.82 6.02
N GLU A 133 10.13 4.59 5.44
CA GLU A 133 11.51 4.73 5.86
C GLU A 133 11.64 5.86 6.87
N THR A 134 12.25 5.58 8.02
CA THR A 134 12.43 6.57 9.09
C THR A 134 13.84 6.49 9.65
N ASN A 135 14.25 7.50 10.42
CA ASN A 135 15.56 7.47 11.07
C ASN A 135 15.53 6.50 12.28
N LYS A 136 16.23 5.37 12.15
CA LYS A 136 16.35 4.37 13.21
C LYS A 136 16.86 4.94 14.52
N SER A 137 17.90 5.79 14.48
CA SER A 137 18.51 6.35 15.70
C SER A 137 17.51 7.22 16.47
N TYR A 138 16.67 7.95 15.72
CA TYR A 138 15.59 8.74 16.27
C TYR A 138 14.51 7.85 16.92
N PHE A 139 14.07 6.79 16.23
CA PHE A 139 13.12 5.84 16.81
C PHE A 139 13.68 5.19 18.08
N SER A 140 14.95 4.77 18.08
CA SER A 140 15.57 4.16 19.25
C SER A 140 15.62 5.10 20.46
N SER A 141 15.77 6.41 20.26
CA SER A 141 15.75 7.38 21.36
C SER A 141 14.35 7.58 21.92
N LEU A 142 13.32 7.65 21.07
CA LEU A 142 11.91 7.66 21.49
C LEU A 142 11.54 6.40 22.26
N GLU A 143 11.92 5.23 21.74
CA GLU A 143 11.65 3.95 22.39
C GLU A 143 12.31 3.88 23.76
N LYS A 144 13.56 4.35 23.90
CA LYS A 144 14.23 4.43 25.20
C LYS A 144 13.49 5.36 26.17
N LYS A 145 13.00 6.52 25.69
CA LYS A 145 12.21 7.47 26.49
C LYS A 145 10.88 6.86 26.97
N TRP A 146 10.26 6.03 26.14
CA TRP A 146 8.98 5.38 26.44
C TRP A 146 9.11 3.97 27.02
N ASN A 147 10.33 3.49 27.26
CA ASN A 147 10.62 2.13 27.70
C ASN A 147 10.02 1.04 26.78
N LEU A 148 10.19 1.22 25.47
CA LEU A 148 9.78 0.30 24.40
C LEU A 148 11.01 -0.33 23.71
N ASN A 149 10.80 -1.43 22.96
CA ASN A 149 11.85 -2.10 22.18
C ASN A 149 11.34 -2.74 20.88
N SER A 150 10.24 -2.23 20.33
CA SER A 150 9.42 -2.93 19.34
C SER A 150 9.57 -2.44 17.90
N LEU A 151 10.08 -1.22 17.65
CA LEU A 151 9.90 -0.49 16.38
C LEU A 151 11.22 -0.22 15.65
N SER A 152 12.25 0.26 16.36
CA SER A 152 13.55 0.56 15.72
C SER A 152 14.22 -0.68 15.16
N GLN A 153 13.83 -1.87 15.61
CA GLN A 153 14.30 -3.15 15.08
C GLN A 153 13.86 -3.42 13.63
N PHE A 154 12.77 -2.81 13.17
CA PHE A 154 12.23 -2.94 11.81
C PHE A 154 12.78 -1.87 10.85
N GLN A 155 13.50 -0.88 11.37
CA GLN A 155 14.26 0.08 10.59
C GLN A 155 15.67 -0.45 10.29
N LEU A 156 16.17 -0.09 9.11
CA LEU A 156 17.54 -0.43 8.73
C LEU A 156 18.54 0.32 9.60
N LYS A 157 19.59 -0.39 10.00
CA LYS A 157 20.71 0.18 10.78
C LYS A 157 21.80 0.75 9.87
N ASP A 158 21.85 0.25 8.65
CA ASP A 158 22.91 0.44 7.68
C ASP A 158 22.28 0.91 6.37
N ASP A 159 22.72 2.07 5.91
CA ASP A 159 22.39 2.72 4.65
C ASP A 159 22.86 1.93 3.42
N LYS A 160 23.75 0.95 3.60
CA LYS A 160 24.19 0.03 2.53
C LYS A 160 23.18 -1.04 2.16
N ILE A 161 22.19 -1.33 3.03
CA ILE A 161 21.14 -2.31 2.70
C ILE A 161 20.07 -1.64 1.85
N ASN A 162 20.10 -1.92 0.54
CA ASN A 162 19.19 -1.31 -0.40
C ASN A 162 17.88 -2.10 -0.54
N TRP A 163 16.97 -1.91 0.41
CA TRP A 163 15.62 -2.47 0.35
C TRP A 163 14.87 -2.10 -0.94
N LYS A 164 15.17 -0.96 -1.56
CA LYS A 164 14.52 -0.51 -2.80
C LYS A 164 14.85 -1.44 -3.95
N ASN A 165 16.12 -1.83 -4.09
CA ASN A 165 16.54 -2.80 -5.12
C ASN A 165 15.85 -4.14 -4.90
N THR A 166 15.82 -4.65 -3.66
CA THR A 166 15.10 -5.90 -3.33
C THR A 166 13.63 -5.82 -3.73
N LEU A 167 12.93 -4.73 -3.38
CA LEU A 167 11.53 -4.57 -3.76
C LEU A 167 11.35 -4.51 -5.29
N ILE A 168 12.19 -3.74 -5.98
CA ILE A 168 12.12 -3.59 -7.44
C ILE A 168 12.36 -4.94 -8.13
N ASP A 169 13.34 -5.73 -7.68
CA ASP A 169 13.63 -7.04 -8.27
C ASP A 169 12.46 -8.01 -8.05
N GLU A 170 11.83 -7.99 -6.88
CA GLU A 170 10.63 -8.79 -6.61
C GLU A 170 9.42 -8.34 -7.47
N LEU A 171 9.23 -7.04 -7.69
CA LEU A 171 8.19 -6.52 -8.58
C LEU A 171 8.44 -6.92 -10.04
N LYS A 172 9.69 -6.82 -10.53
CA LYS A 172 10.09 -7.29 -11.87
C LYS A 172 9.87 -8.80 -12.03
N ASN A 173 10.12 -9.59 -10.99
CA ASN A 173 9.85 -11.03 -11.03
C ASN A 173 8.34 -11.30 -11.12
N ALA A 174 7.52 -10.53 -10.41
CA ALA A 174 6.07 -10.62 -10.53
C ALA A 174 5.56 -10.18 -11.91
N GLU A 175 6.16 -9.16 -12.52
CA GLU A 175 5.83 -8.75 -13.90
C GLU A 175 6.06 -9.86 -14.92
N LYS A 176 7.17 -10.59 -14.79
CA LYS A 176 7.45 -11.76 -15.65
C LYS A 176 6.45 -12.90 -15.44
N THR A 177 5.80 -12.94 -14.28
CA THR A 177 4.86 -14.01 -13.90
C THR A 177 3.43 -13.67 -14.29
N VAL A 178 3.03 -12.40 -14.23
CA VAL A 178 1.68 -11.93 -14.55
C VAL A 178 1.68 -11.28 -15.91
N GLU A 179 1.05 -11.93 -16.88
CA GLU A 179 0.93 -11.42 -18.24
C GLU A 179 0.31 -10.01 -18.26
N ASN A 180 0.84 -9.16 -19.16
CA ASN A 180 0.39 -7.78 -19.35
C ASN A 180 0.39 -6.93 -18.07
N SER A 181 1.28 -7.19 -17.10
CA SER A 181 1.40 -6.34 -15.92
C SER A 181 2.49 -5.27 -16.04
N LYS A 182 2.44 -4.28 -15.14
CA LYS A 182 3.49 -3.26 -14.99
C LYS A 182 3.60 -2.82 -13.53
N HIS A 183 4.83 -2.57 -13.08
CA HIS A 183 5.16 -1.90 -11.84
C HIS A 183 5.68 -0.48 -12.09
N GLU A 184 5.43 0.43 -11.14
CA GLU A 184 6.01 1.76 -11.12
C GLU A 184 5.99 2.37 -9.71
N LEU A 185 6.87 3.35 -9.47
CA LEU A 185 6.78 4.23 -8.31
C LEU A 185 5.69 5.27 -8.59
N LEU A 186 4.58 5.23 -7.85
CA LEU A 186 3.51 6.21 -7.97
C LEU A 186 3.91 7.56 -7.39
N GLY A 187 4.58 7.55 -6.24
CA GLY A 187 4.95 8.78 -5.57
C GLY A 187 5.78 8.54 -4.32
N LYS A 188 6.29 9.65 -3.79
CA LYS A 188 7.01 9.72 -2.54
C LYS A 188 6.42 10.85 -1.70
N GLN A 189 6.25 10.61 -0.40
CA GLN A 189 5.85 11.64 0.55
C GLN A 189 6.88 11.79 1.65
N THR A 190 7.40 13.01 1.83
CA THR A 190 8.33 13.34 2.92
C THR A 190 7.54 14.02 4.03
N ILE A 191 7.57 13.44 5.22
CA ILE A 191 6.96 13.98 6.43
C ILE A 191 8.06 14.64 7.24
N LYS A 192 8.07 15.98 7.26
CA LYS A 192 9.00 16.77 8.06
C LYS A 192 8.34 17.16 9.36
N THR A 193 8.80 16.58 10.46
CA THR A 193 8.39 16.94 11.82
C THR A 193 9.59 16.85 12.76
N ASP A 194 9.56 17.64 13.83
CA ASP A 194 10.59 17.59 14.89
C ASP A 194 10.48 16.32 15.75
N ALA A 195 9.31 15.66 15.67
CA ALA A 195 8.94 14.51 16.47
C ALA A 195 9.17 13.16 15.76
N LEU A 196 9.07 13.08 14.43
CA LEU A 196 9.26 11.84 13.68
C LEU A 196 9.38 12.12 12.17
N PRO A 197 10.59 12.36 11.65
CA PRO A 197 10.78 12.49 10.21
C PRO A 197 10.66 11.12 9.52
N ALA A 198 9.93 11.08 8.40
CA ALA A 198 9.69 9.86 7.65
C ALA A 198 9.58 10.12 6.14
N GLU A 199 9.92 9.11 5.36
CA GLU A 199 9.71 9.06 3.92
C GLU A 199 8.83 7.87 3.58
N TYR A 200 7.72 8.13 2.91
CA TYR A 200 6.82 7.11 2.42
C TYR A 200 7.03 6.94 0.92
N TYR A 201 7.20 5.69 0.49
CA TYR A 201 7.34 5.30 -0.91
C TYR A 201 6.15 4.44 -1.30
N PHE A 202 5.53 4.75 -2.44
CA PHE A 202 4.33 4.10 -2.94
C PHE A 202 4.62 3.42 -4.27
N TYR A 203 4.93 2.13 -4.24
CA TYR A 203 5.15 1.32 -5.44
C TYR A 203 3.87 0.55 -5.78
N ILE A 204 3.46 0.56 -7.04
CA ILE A 204 2.32 -0.24 -7.50
C ILE A 204 2.77 -1.29 -8.51
N ILE A 205 2.07 -2.42 -8.57
CA ILE A 205 2.04 -3.33 -9.70
C ILE A 205 0.58 -3.56 -10.10
N TYR A 206 0.27 -3.54 -11.40
CA TYR A 206 -1.10 -3.66 -11.92
C TYR A 206 -1.15 -4.41 -13.25
N ARG A 207 -2.32 -4.98 -13.57
CA ARG A 207 -2.64 -5.61 -14.86
C ARG A 207 -3.10 -4.53 -15.85
N LYS A 208 -2.54 -4.50 -17.07
CA LYS A 208 -2.85 -3.52 -18.12
C LYS A 208 -4.12 -3.86 -18.90
#